data_AF-A0A3C0ULS0-F1
#
_entry.id   AF-A0A3C0ULS0-F1
#
_cell.length_a   1.000
_cell.length_b   1.000
_cell.length_c   1.000
_cell.angle_alpha   90.00
_cell.angle_beta   90.00
_cell.angle_gamma   90.00
#
_symmetry.space_group_name_H-M   'P 1'
#
loop_
_entity.id
_entity.type
_entity.pdbx_description
1 polymer ?
#
loop_
_entity_poly.entity_id
_entity_poly.type
_entity_poly.pdbx_seq_one_letter_code
_entity_poly.pdbx_strand_id
1 'polypeptide(L)'
;MRKVLLLVLLCLTSSAYAQLSLTDTLLVDIKDSLQSPVLLPQKMIFTQKMLWGHHGLMRHWMPLNRQNRQQEFKIRRTMFNIHQAAGLLTFAGMVAQGVVGGKMYKNYSDDLRATHRALAKGVNIGYTLTATMALTAPSAIVHRRGFSSAKVHRMLAMVHLLGMIGTNVLGHQISKNPELKPYHRAVAYTTVGAFTASILVFQFR
;
A
#
# COMPACT_ATOMS: atom_id res chain seq x y z
N MET A 1 21.75 19.34 -4.84
CA MET A 1 21.79 17.86 -4.64
C MET A 1 21.93 17.47 -3.17
N ARG A 2 22.88 18.03 -2.40
CA ARG A 2 23.06 17.74 -0.95
C ARG A 2 21.81 17.91 -0.07
N LYS A 3 21.04 19.01 -0.26
CA LYS A 3 19.79 19.26 0.49
C LYS A 3 18.67 18.26 0.18
N VAL A 4 18.58 17.81 -1.08
CA VAL A 4 17.58 16.79 -1.50
C VAL A 4 17.93 15.42 -0.95
N LEU A 5 19.23 15.06 -0.95
CA LEU A 5 19.71 13.82 -0.37
C LEU A 5 19.46 13.75 1.14
N LEU A 6 19.70 14.86 1.87
CA LEU A 6 19.39 14.97 3.29
C LEU A 6 17.89 14.82 3.58
N LEU A 7 17.03 15.42 2.73
CA LEU A 7 15.57 15.33 2.88
C LEU A 7 15.06 13.91 2.61
N VAL A 8 15.62 13.23 1.60
CA VAL A 8 15.33 11.81 1.32
C VAL A 8 15.78 10.92 2.47
N LEU A 9 16.98 11.15 3.04
CA LEU A 9 17.50 10.39 4.17
C LEU A 9 16.66 10.60 5.45
N LEU A 10 16.21 11.84 5.69
CA LEU A 10 15.29 12.17 6.78
C LEU A 10 13.92 11.50 6.60
N CYS A 11 13.40 11.45 5.37
CA CYS A 11 12.17 10.72 5.06
C CYS A 11 12.34 9.20 5.25
N LEU A 12 13.47 8.62 4.87
CA LEU A 12 13.74 7.18 5.00
C LEU A 12 13.84 6.75 6.48
N THR A 13 14.56 7.51 7.30
CA THR A 13 14.65 7.26 8.75
C THR A 13 13.28 7.39 9.43
N SER A 14 12.54 8.44 9.13
CA SER A 14 11.17 8.64 9.65
C SER A 14 10.20 7.53 9.21
N SER A 15 10.40 6.96 8.01
CA SER A 15 9.60 5.84 7.50
C SER A 15 9.89 4.54 8.25
N ALA A 16 11.15 4.31 8.64
CA ALA A 16 11.53 3.15 9.45
C ALA A 16 10.89 3.19 10.85
N TYR A 17 10.89 4.35 11.51
CA TYR A 17 10.18 4.54 12.80
C TYR A 17 8.67 4.33 12.67
N ALA A 18 8.05 4.81 11.59
CA ALA A 18 6.63 4.57 11.33
C ALA A 18 6.31 3.08 11.17
N GLN A 19 7.17 2.33 10.46
CA GLN A 19 7.02 0.89 10.25
C GLN A 19 7.18 0.07 11.54
N LEU A 20 8.10 0.48 12.42
CA LEU A 20 8.25 -0.14 13.75
C LEU A 20 7.01 0.09 14.61
N SER A 21 6.58 1.34 14.70
CA SER A 21 5.37 1.76 15.41
C SER A 21 4.14 0.99 14.93
N LEU A 22 3.94 0.88 13.61
CA LEU A 22 2.87 0.11 12.96
C LEU A 22 2.83 -1.34 13.41
N THR A 23 4.00 -1.98 13.49
CA THR A 23 4.13 -3.37 13.93
C THR A 23 3.64 -3.54 15.37
N ASP A 24 3.91 -2.58 16.26
CA ASP A 24 3.43 -2.62 17.64
C ASP A 24 1.90 -2.51 17.74
N THR A 25 1.26 -1.66 16.92
CA THR A 25 -0.21 -1.62 16.88
C THR A 25 -0.81 -2.90 16.32
N LEU A 26 -0.21 -3.49 15.29
CA LEU A 26 -0.64 -4.80 14.79
C LEU A 26 -0.53 -5.88 15.87
N LEU A 27 0.51 -5.85 16.70
CA LEU A 27 0.67 -6.77 17.81
C LEU A 27 -0.41 -6.60 18.87
N VAL A 28 -0.72 -5.35 19.25
CA VAL A 28 -1.81 -5.05 20.20
C VAL A 28 -3.15 -5.53 19.63
N ASP A 29 -3.47 -5.22 18.37
CA ASP A 29 -4.73 -5.63 17.75
C ASP A 29 -4.84 -7.17 17.63
N ILE A 30 -3.72 -7.88 17.41
CA ILE A 30 -3.69 -9.35 17.45
C ILE A 30 -3.97 -9.85 18.87
N LYS A 31 -3.31 -9.28 19.89
CA LYS A 31 -3.50 -9.67 21.30
C LYS A 31 -4.97 -9.51 21.71
N ASP A 32 -5.57 -8.37 21.43
CA ASP A 32 -6.97 -8.09 21.75
C ASP A 32 -7.91 -9.04 20.97
N SER A 33 -7.59 -9.31 19.70
CA SER A 33 -8.35 -10.25 18.88
C SER A 33 -8.30 -11.68 19.41
N LEU A 34 -7.18 -12.11 20.00
CA LEU A 34 -7.04 -13.45 20.60
C LEU A 34 -7.86 -13.63 21.88
N GLN A 35 -8.15 -12.54 22.59
CA GLN A 35 -8.97 -12.53 23.81
C GLN A 35 -10.47 -12.46 23.50
N SER A 36 -10.84 -12.11 22.27
CA SER A 36 -12.24 -12.03 21.84
C SER A 36 -12.98 -13.38 21.98
N PRO A 37 -14.24 -13.37 22.46
CA PRO A 37 -15.08 -14.56 22.48
C PRO A 37 -15.57 -14.97 21.07
N VAL A 38 -15.57 -14.03 20.11
CA VAL A 38 -15.97 -14.26 18.72
C VAL A 38 -14.74 -14.48 17.84
N LEU A 39 -14.80 -15.43 16.90
CA LEU A 39 -13.67 -15.81 16.03
C LEU A 39 -13.50 -14.96 14.77
N LEU A 40 -14.59 -14.44 14.21
CA LEU A 40 -14.58 -13.62 12.99
C LEU A 40 -15.33 -12.31 13.24
N PRO A 41 -14.92 -11.19 12.64
CA PRO A 41 -15.65 -9.93 12.74
C PRO A 41 -16.98 -10.01 11.99
N GLN A 42 -17.96 -9.20 12.41
CA GLN A 42 -19.26 -9.10 11.73
C GLN A 42 -19.16 -8.55 10.30
N LYS A 43 -18.17 -7.66 10.04
CA LYS A 43 -17.97 -7.02 8.74
C LYS A 43 -16.59 -7.37 8.19
N MET A 44 -16.57 -7.91 6.98
CA MET A 44 -15.36 -8.25 6.22
C MET A 44 -15.51 -7.68 4.80
N ILE A 45 -14.40 -7.25 4.21
CA ILE A 45 -14.40 -6.90 2.78
C ILE A 45 -14.54 -8.16 1.93
N PHE A 46 -14.95 -8.00 0.67
CA PHE A 46 -15.27 -9.12 -0.23
C PHE A 46 -14.16 -10.17 -0.32
N THR A 47 -12.92 -9.75 -0.60
CA THR A 47 -11.74 -10.64 -0.71
C THR A 47 -11.47 -11.41 0.58
N GLN A 48 -11.59 -10.73 1.73
CA GLN A 48 -11.42 -11.35 3.03
C GLN A 48 -12.51 -12.37 3.32
N LYS A 49 -13.78 -12.04 3.03
CA LYS A 49 -14.92 -12.95 3.21
C LYS A 49 -14.78 -14.19 2.33
N MET A 50 -14.38 -14.00 1.08
CA MET A 50 -14.18 -15.08 0.11
C MET A 50 -13.05 -16.03 0.53
N LEU A 51 -11.94 -15.52 1.07
CA LEU A 51 -10.80 -16.36 1.48
C LEU A 51 -10.95 -16.91 2.91
N TRP A 52 -11.34 -16.06 3.86
CA TRP A 52 -11.25 -16.31 5.30
C TRP A 52 -12.61 -16.27 6.04
N GLY A 53 -13.73 -16.10 5.36
CA GLY A 53 -15.06 -16.13 5.99
C GLY A 53 -15.44 -17.51 6.53
N HIS A 54 -16.65 -17.65 7.06
CA HIS A 54 -17.18 -18.94 7.56
C HIS A 54 -17.11 -20.05 6.49
N HIS A 55 -17.40 -19.71 5.24
CA HIS A 55 -17.30 -20.60 4.07
C HIS A 55 -16.18 -20.17 3.11
N GLY A 56 -15.13 -19.53 3.64
CA GLY A 56 -14.02 -19.05 2.82
C GLY A 56 -13.16 -20.19 2.26
N LEU A 57 -12.47 -19.95 1.15
CA LEU A 57 -11.61 -20.94 0.49
C LEU A 57 -10.57 -21.58 1.43
N MET A 58 -10.02 -20.79 2.35
CA MET A 58 -9.00 -21.26 3.30
C MET A 58 -9.55 -22.23 4.34
N ARG A 59 -10.87 -22.35 4.50
CA ARG A 59 -11.51 -23.22 5.51
C ARG A 59 -11.26 -24.70 5.25
N HIS A 60 -10.98 -25.07 4.01
CA HIS A 60 -10.62 -26.44 3.66
C HIS A 60 -9.33 -26.89 4.35
N TRP A 61 -8.29 -26.04 4.37
CA TRP A 61 -7.00 -26.34 5.02
C TRP A 61 -6.90 -25.83 6.46
N MET A 62 -7.64 -24.76 6.80
CA MET A 62 -7.67 -24.13 8.11
C MET A 62 -9.11 -24.02 8.63
N PRO A 63 -9.69 -25.12 9.14
CA PRO A 63 -11.03 -25.10 9.74
C PRO A 63 -11.17 -24.01 10.80
N LEU A 64 -12.35 -23.39 10.91
CA LEU A 64 -12.56 -22.26 11.81
C LEU A 64 -12.61 -22.73 13.28
N ASN A 65 -11.51 -22.55 14.00
CA ASN A 65 -11.40 -22.76 15.45
C ASN A 65 -10.39 -21.78 16.08
N ARG A 66 -10.26 -21.77 17.40
CA ARG A 66 -9.35 -20.86 18.12
C ARG A 66 -7.91 -21.01 17.65
N GLN A 67 -7.40 -22.24 17.59
CA GLN A 67 -6.01 -22.53 17.22
C GLN A 67 -5.68 -22.02 15.81
N ASN A 68 -6.52 -22.31 14.82
CA ASN A 68 -6.34 -21.86 13.45
C ASN A 68 -6.50 -20.34 13.33
N ARG A 69 -7.35 -19.70 14.15
CA ARG A 69 -7.39 -18.23 14.22
C ARG A 69 -6.09 -17.62 14.74
N GLN A 70 -5.40 -18.26 15.69
CA GLN A 70 -4.05 -17.81 16.09
C GLN A 70 -3.06 -17.87 14.93
N GLN A 71 -3.12 -18.93 14.12
CA GLN A 71 -2.29 -19.06 12.93
C GLN A 71 -2.67 -18.03 11.85
N GLU A 72 -3.95 -17.78 11.62
CA GLU A 72 -4.43 -16.72 10.72
C GLU A 72 -3.91 -15.34 11.14
N PHE A 73 -3.79 -15.05 12.44
CA PHE A 73 -3.15 -13.81 12.89
C PHE A 73 -1.66 -13.74 12.62
N LYS A 74 -0.93 -14.86 12.71
CA LYS A 74 0.48 -14.94 12.31
C LYS A 74 0.63 -14.68 10.81
N ILE A 75 -0.20 -15.32 9.99
CA ILE A 75 -0.26 -15.10 8.53
C ILE A 75 -0.55 -13.63 8.24
N ARG A 76 -1.56 -13.06 8.90
CA ARG A 76 -1.92 -11.64 8.78
C ARG A 76 -0.70 -10.76 9.07
N ARG A 77 -0.01 -10.98 10.20
CA ARG A 77 1.19 -10.21 10.55
C ARG A 77 2.25 -10.29 9.46
N THR A 78 2.54 -11.48 8.96
CA THR A 78 3.50 -11.67 7.87
C THR A 78 3.09 -10.93 6.61
N MET A 79 1.82 -11.03 6.19
CA MET A 79 1.31 -10.32 5.00
C MET A 79 1.41 -8.80 5.16
N PHE A 80 1.10 -8.25 6.33
CA PHE A 80 1.25 -6.82 6.58
C PHE A 80 2.72 -6.38 6.66
N ASN A 81 3.64 -7.22 7.14
CA ASN A 81 5.07 -6.93 7.09
C ASN A 81 5.56 -6.88 5.64
N ILE A 82 5.14 -7.83 4.80
CA ILE A 82 5.45 -7.83 3.35
C ILE A 82 4.83 -6.60 2.68
N HIS A 83 3.57 -6.28 2.96
CA HIS A 83 2.89 -5.08 2.45
C HIS A 83 3.69 -3.80 2.74
N GLN A 84 4.17 -3.64 3.98
CA GLN A 84 4.93 -2.46 4.38
C GLN A 84 6.30 -2.41 3.69
N ALA A 85 7.04 -3.52 3.69
CA ALA A 85 8.37 -3.58 3.06
C ALA A 85 8.29 -3.35 1.54
N ALA A 86 7.38 -4.06 0.86
CA ALA A 86 7.14 -3.85 -0.56
C ALA A 86 6.56 -2.47 -0.86
N GLY A 87 5.78 -1.89 0.07
CA GLY A 87 5.21 -0.54 -0.04
C GLY A 87 6.29 0.53 -0.04
N LEU A 88 7.27 0.42 0.86
CA LEU A 88 8.42 1.33 0.90
C LEU A 88 9.30 1.20 -0.35
N LEU A 89 9.53 -0.03 -0.82
CA LEU A 89 10.27 -0.26 -2.06
C LEU A 89 9.53 0.33 -3.28
N THR A 90 8.21 0.13 -3.34
CA THR A 90 7.34 0.69 -4.39
C THR A 90 7.40 2.22 -4.35
N PHE A 91 7.34 2.82 -3.16
CA PHE A 91 7.45 4.27 -2.99
C PHE A 91 8.78 4.82 -3.52
N ALA A 92 9.91 4.17 -3.21
CA ALA A 92 11.21 4.56 -3.75
C ALA A 92 11.22 4.50 -5.29
N GLY A 93 10.62 3.44 -5.86
CA GLY A 93 10.41 3.30 -7.30
C GLY A 93 9.55 4.42 -7.90
N MET A 94 8.45 4.81 -7.23
CA MET A 94 7.57 5.90 -7.67
C MET A 94 8.30 7.26 -7.67
N VAL A 95 9.12 7.53 -6.64
CA VAL A 95 9.94 8.75 -6.59
C VAL A 95 10.94 8.78 -7.74
N ALA A 96 11.66 7.67 -7.97
CA ALA A 96 12.58 7.56 -9.10
C ALA A 96 11.86 7.73 -10.45
N GLN A 97 10.71 7.07 -10.63
CA GLN A 97 9.88 7.18 -11.82
C GLN A 97 9.42 8.63 -12.05
N GLY A 98 9.01 9.33 -10.99
CA GLY A 98 8.61 10.73 -11.03
C GLY A 98 9.75 11.67 -11.41
N VAL A 99 10.96 11.45 -10.89
CA VAL A 99 12.17 12.21 -11.27
C VAL A 99 12.49 12.03 -12.75
N VAL A 100 12.49 10.77 -13.23
CA VAL A 100 12.72 10.47 -14.66
C VAL A 100 11.60 11.08 -15.53
N GLY A 101 10.35 11.00 -15.10
CA GLY A 101 9.21 11.62 -15.79
C GLY A 101 9.34 13.15 -15.88
N GLY A 102 9.80 13.80 -14.81
CA GLY A 102 10.08 15.23 -14.80
C GLY A 102 11.21 15.64 -15.74
N LYS A 103 12.26 14.83 -15.85
CA LYS A 103 13.33 15.04 -16.86
C LYS A 103 12.80 14.88 -18.28
N MET A 104 12.06 13.81 -18.54
CA MET A 104 11.45 13.52 -19.85
C MET A 104 10.48 14.61 -20.30
N TYR A 105 9.79 15.27 -19.37
CA TYR A 105 8.88 16.38 -19.68
C TYR A 105 9.62 17.64 -20.18
N LYS A 106 10.84 17.88 -19.68
CA LYS A 106 11.67 19.02 -20.10
C LYS A 106 12.50 18.70 -21.35
N ASN A 107 13.16 17.55 -21.35
CA ASN A 107 14.06 17.09 -22.40
C ASN A 107 13.72 15.63 -22.71
N TYR A 108 12.87 15.40 -23.72
CA TYR A 108 12.48 14.06 -24.11
C TYR A 108 13.66 13.32 -24.77
N SER A 109 13.87 12.06 -24.40
CA SER A 109 14.73 11.11 -25.11
C SER A 109 14.16 9.70 -25.00
N ASP A 110 14.50 8.83 -25.95
CA ASP A 110 14.03 7.44 -25.93
C ASP A 110 14.58 6.66 -24.74
N ASP A 111 15.81 6.93 -24.30
CA ASP A 111 16.39 6.34 -23.09
C ASP A 111 15.65 6.75 -21.82
N LEU A 112 15.25 8.02 -21.70
CA LEU A 112 14.45 8.49 -20.57
C LEU A 112 13.06 7.85 -20.58
N ARG A 113 12.44 7.71 -21.76
CA ARG A 113 11.16 7.00 -21.91
C ARG A 113 11.29 5.53 -21.54
N ALA A 114 12.33 4.85 -22.02
CA ALA A 114 12.58 3.45 -21.71
C ALA A 114 12.79 3.25 -20.20
N THR A 115 13.60 4.11 -19.58
CA THR A 115 13.83 4.12 -18.13
C THR A 115 12.53 4.37 -17.35
N HIS A 116 11.73 5.37 -17.75
CA HIS A 116 10.45 5.66 -17.11
C HIS A 116 9.50 4.46 -17.18
N ARG A 117 9.43 3.78 -18.34
CA ARG A 117 8.61 2.57 -18.53
C ARG A 117 9.11 1.39 -17.71
N ALA A 118 10.42 1.19 -17.61
CA ALA A 118 11.02 0.13 -16.79
C ALA A 118 10.69 0.33 -15.31
N LEU A 119 10.86 1.56 -14.80
CA LEU A 119 10.47 1.93 -13.44
C LEU A 119 8.96 1.75 -13.22
N ALA A 120 8.12 2.17 -14.17
CA ALA A 120 6.67 1.96 -14.09
C ALA A 120 6.28 0.48 -14.00
N LYS A 121 6.94 -0.40 -14.76
CA LYS A 121 6.73 -1.86 -14.64
C LYS A 121 7.07 -2.36 -13.24
N GLY A 122 8.25 -2.00 -12.72
CA GLY A 122 8.68 -2.38 -11.37
C GLY A 122 7.73 -1.86 -10.29
N VAL A 123 7.33 -0.60 -10.37
CA VAL A 123 6.34 0.03 -9.47
C VAL A 123 5.00 -0.70 -9.54
N ASN A 124 4.49 -1.03 -10.72
CA ASN A 124 3.22 -1.73 -10.85
C ASN A 124 3.25 -3.15 -10.25
N ILE A 125 4.36 -3.88 -10.43
CA ILE A 125 4.57 -5.19 -9.81
C ILE A 125 4.59 -5.06 -8.29
N GLY A 126 5.43 -4.15 -7.76
CA GLY A 126 5.53 -3.88 -6.33
C GLY A 126 4.20 -3.47 -5.73
N TYR A 127 3.51 -2.53 -6.39
CA TYR A 127 2.20 -2.04 -5.95
C TYR A 127 1.15 -3.17 -5.94
N THR A 128 1.11 -4.02 -6.97
CA THR A 128 0.20 -5.17 -7.01
C THR A 128 0.45 -6.13 -5.87
N LEU A 129 1.73 -6.42 -5.56
CA LEU A 129 2.10 -7.23 -4.40
C LEU A 129 1.59 -6.59 -3.10
N THR A 130 1.79 -5.28 -2.92
CA THR A 130 1.32 -4.58 -1.71
C THR A 130 -0.20 -4.64 -1.58
N ALA A 131 -0.93 -4.33 -2.64
CA ALA A 131 -2.39 -4.36 -2.65
C ALA A 131 -2.91 -5.76 -2.36
N THR A 132 -2.31 -6.78 -2.97
CA THR A 132 -2.67 -8.19 -2.74
C THR A 132 -2.48 -8.55 -1.27
N MET A 133 -1.31 -8.29 -0.70
CA MET A 133 -1.04 -8.59 0.71
C MET A 133 -2.01 -7.90 1.67
N ALA A 134 -2.47 -6.69 1.38
CA ALA A 134 -3.47 -6.01 2.22
C ALA A 134 -4.89 -6.56 2.02
N LEU A 135 -5.32 -6.75 0.77
CA LEU A 135 -6.69 -7.11 0.43
C LEU A 135 -7.00 -8.58 0.72
N THR A 136 -6.02 -9.47 0.62
CA THR A 136 -6.21 -10.91 0.86
C THR A 136 -5.81 -11.34 2.26
N ALA A 137 -5.34 -10.43 3.12
CA ALA A 137 -4.96 -10.79 4.49
C ALA A 137 -6.16 -11.25 5.35
N PRO A 138 -5.96 -12.20 6.28
CA PRO A 138 -6.98 -12.58 7.24
C PRO A 138 -7.57 -11.39 8.00
N SER A 139 -8.86 -11.45 8.30
CA SER A 139 -9.56 -10.35 8.96
C SER A 139 -9.10 -10.16 10.42
N ALA A 140 -9.05 -8.90 10.86
CA ALA A 140 -8.90 -8.54 12.27
C ALA A 140 -10.27 -8.62 12.97
N ILE A 141 -10.30 -8.96 14.26
CA ILE A 141 -11.57 -9.05 15.02
C ILE A 141 -11.93 -7.69 15.60
N VAL A 142 -10.93 -6.95 16.10
CA VAL A 142 -11.15 -5.67 16.77
C VAL A 142 -11.24 -4.52 15.77
N HIS A 143 -12.30 -3.73 15.88
CA HIS A 143 -12.43 -2.43 15.25
C HIS A 143 -12.34 -1.34 16.31
N ARG A 144 -11.26 -0.55 16.30
CA ARG A 144 -11.15 0.63 17.17
C ARG A 144 -12.21 1.67 16.79
N ARG A 145 -13.01 2.11 17.77
CA ARG A 145 -13.93 3.26 17.64
C ARG A 145 -13.10 4.56 17.59
N GLY A 146 -13.56 5.60 16.89
CA GLY A 146 -12.85 6.89 16.75
C GLY A 146 -11.98 7.06 15.50
N PHE A 147 -11.39 8.23 15.30
CA PHE A 147 -10.46 8.52 14.19
C PHE A 147 -9.12 7.84 14.49
N SER A 148 -8.54 7.14 13.52
CA SER A 148 -7.25 6.48 13.71
C SER A 148 -6.40 6.57 12.44
N SER A 149 -5.08 6.54 12.59
CA SER A 149 -4.14 6.54 11.46
C SER A 149 -4.47 5.43 10.46
N ALA A 150 -4.95 4.27 10.93
CA ALA A 150 -5.39 3.17 10.08
C ALA A 150 -6.68 3.46 9.29
N LYS A 151 -7.59 4.29 9.80
CA LYS A 151 -8.77 4.74 9.02
C LYS A 151 -8.36 5.75 7.96
N VAL A 152 -7.50 6.71 8.32
CA VAL A 152 -6.98 7.70 7.37
C VAL A 152 -6.16 7.04 6.28
N HIS A 153 -5.28 6.09 6.63
CA HIS A 153 -4.54 5.30 5.65
C HIS A 153 -5.49 4.58 4.69
N ARG A 154 -6.59 3.98 5.17
CA ARG A 154 -7.58 3.33 4.28
C ARG A 154 -8.24 4.32 3.31
N MET A 155 -8.54 5.54 3.74
CA MET A 155 -9.07 6.58 2.85
C MET A 155 -8.03 6.99 1.80
N LEU A 156 -6.80 7.27 2.22
CA LEU A 156 -5.69 7.59 1.33
C LEU A 156 -5.35 6.42 0.39
N ALA A 157 -5.58 5.18 0.83
CA ALA A 157 -5.39 3.99 0.04
C ALA A 157 -6.36 3.88 -1.13
N MET A 158 -7.60 4.33 -0.97
CA MET A 158 -8.53 4.46 -2.09
C MET A 158 -8.00 5.48 -3.11
N VAL A 159 -7.51 6.62 -2.63
CA VAL A 159 -6.97 7.69 -3.50
C VAL A 159 -5.75 7.21 -4.27
N HIS A 160 -4.75 6.62 -3.61
CA HIS A 160 -3.55 6.15 -4.30
C HIS A 160 -3.82 4.92 -5.18
N LEU A 161 -4.79 4.05 -4.85
CA LEU A 161 -5.21 2.96 -5.73
C LEU A 161 -5.83 3.47 -7.03
N LEU A 162 -6.79 4.38 -6.94
CA LEU A 162 -7.41 5.00 -8.11
C LEU A 162 -6.38 5.79 -8.92
N GLY A 163 -5.47 6.49 -8.23
CA GLY A 163 -4.37 7.20 -8.84
C GLY A 163 -3.42 6.30 -9.62
N MET A 164 -3.04 5.14 -9.08
CA MET A 164 -2.20 4.15 -9.78
C MET A 164 -2.88 3.64 -11.07
N ILE A 165 -4.16 3.27 -10.99
CA ILE A 165 -4.94 2.87 -12.16
C ILE A 165 -4.99 4.01 -13.18
N GLY A 166 -5.33 5.22 -12.74
CA GLY A 166 -5.41 6.40 -13.59
C GLY A 166 -4.10 6.73 -14.30
N THR A 167 -2.95 6.66 -13.60
CA THR A 167 -1.65 6.88 -14.22
C THR A 167 -1.34 5.86 -15.31
N ASN A 168 -1.68 4.59 -15.13
CA ASN A 168 -1.45 3.55 -16.14
C ASN A 168 -2.35 3.74 -17.37
N VAL A 169 -3.64 4.05 -17.15
CA VAL A 169 -4.60 4.33 -18.23
C VAL A 169 -4.15 5.53 -19.05
N LEU A 170 -3.90 6.67 -18.38
CA LEU A 170 -3.45 7.89 -19.05
C LEU A 170 -2.08 7.68 -19.73
N GLY A 171 -1.17 6.95 -19.08
CA GLY A 171 0.13 6.61 -19.62
C GLY A 171 0.06 5.85 -20.95
N HIS A 172 -0.92 4.94 -21.09
CA HIS A 172 -1.17 4.24 -22.34
C HIS A 172 -1.79 5.16 -23.41
N GLN A 173 -2.68 6.07 -23.02
CA GLN A 173 -3.39 6.94 -23.96
C GLN A 173 -2.53 8.09 -24.52
N ILE A 174 -1.47 8.52 -23.81
CA ILE A 174 -0.58 9.62 -24.25
C ILE A 174 0.03 9.40 -25.63
N SER A 175 0.23 8.15 -26.07
CA SER A 175 0.79 7.86 -27.39
C SER A 175 -0.12 8.30 -28.54
N LYS A 176 -1.44 8.26 -28.32
CA LYS A 176 -2.47 8.69 -29.28
C LYS A 176 -2.98 10.09 -29.01
N ASN A 177 -2.95 10.49 -27.73
CA ASN A 177 -3.55 11.71 -27.20
C ASN A 177 -2.50 12.48 -26.35
N PRO A 178 -1.51 13.16 -26.97
CA PRO A 178 -0.42 13.84 -26.27
C PRO A 178 -0.88 14.93 -25.29
N GLU A 179 -2.06 15.51 -25.52
CA GLU A 179 -2.72 16.49 -24.65
C GLU A 179 -3.09 15.92 -23.27
N LEU A 180 -3.07 14.59 -23.08
CA LEU A 180 -3.30 13.96 -21.79
C LEU A 180 -2.07 14.00 -20.86
N LYS A 181 -0.90 14.42 -21.35
CA LYS A 181 0.34 14.50 -20.55
C LYS A 181 0.19 15.32 -19.26
N PRO A 182 -0.44 16.52 -19.25
CA PRO A 182 -0.63 17.29 -18.02
C PRO A 182 -1.52 16.55 -17.01
N TYR A 183 -2.56 15.86 -17.47
CA TYR A 183 -3.47 15.08 -16.62
C TYR A 183 -2.76 13.87 -16.02
N HIS A 184 -2.00 13.10 -16.81
CA HIS A 184 -1.19 12.00 -16.28
C HIS A 184 -0.23 12.48 -15.19
N ARG A 185 0.41 13.64 -15.39
CA ARG A 185 1.31 14.25 -14.42
C ARG A 185 0.58 14.69 -13.15
N ALA A 186 -0.57 15.33 -13.28
CA ALA A 186 -1.39 15.75 -12.14
C ALA A 186 -1.85 14.55 -11.31
N VAL A 187 -2.34 13.50 -11.97
CA VAL A 187 -2.71 12.24 -11.32
C VAL A 187 -1.48 11.61 -10.65
N ALA A 188 -0.34 11.54 -11.33
CA ALA A 188 0.90 10.98 -10.75
C ALA A 188 1.35 11.71 -9.48
N TYR A 189 1.35 13.04 -9.46
CA TYR A 189 1.68 13.80 -8.25
C TYR A 189 0.66 13.58 -7.13
N THR A 190 -0.63 13.53 -7.46
CA THR A 190 -1.68 13.24 -6.48
C THR A 190 -1.51 11.84 -5.89
N THR A 191 -1.20 10.83 -6.72
CA THR A 191 -0.94 9.46 -6.29
C THR A 191 0.26 9.38 -5.36
N VAL A 192 1.40 9.97 -5.75
CA VAL A 192 2.60 9.99 -4.92
C VAL A 192 2.34 10.72 -3.60
N GLY A 193 1.68 11.88 -3.64
CA GLY A 193 1.33 12.64 -2.44
C GLY A 193 0.42 11.86 -1.48
N ALA A 194 -0.64 11.23 -2.01
CA ALA A 194 -1.53 10.38 -1.22
C ALA A 194 -0.81 9.16 -0.64
N PHE A 195 0.10 8.54 -1.40
CA PHE A 195 0.93 7.43 -0.94
C PHE A 195 1.90 7.88 0.17
N THR A 196 2.58 9.03 0.01
CA THR A 196 3.44 9.58 1.06
C THR A 196 2.65 9.89 2.32
N ALA A 197 1.51 10.56 2.19
CA ALA A 197 0.63 10.85 3.32
C ALA A 197 0.15 9.56 4.02
N SER A 198 -0.12 8.49 3.27
CA SER A 198 -0.58 7.22 3.82
C SER A 198 0.50 6.49 4.62
N ILE A 199 1.79 6.75 4.35
CA ILE A 199 2.92 6.31 5.19
C ILE A 199 3.02 7.21 6.43
N LEU A 200 3.05 8.53 6.24
CA LEU A 200 3.31 9.51 7.30
C LEU A 200 2.22 9.52 8.38
N VAL A 201 0.97 9.20 8.03
CA VAL A 201 -0.13 9.22 9.00
C VAL A 201 0.10 8.32 10.21
N PHE A 202 0.93 7.28 10.08
CA PHE A 202 1.27 6.39 11.19
C PHE A 202 2.30 6.96 12.16
N GLN A 203 2.90 8.11 11.86
CA GLN A 203 3.75 8.87 12.78
C GLN A 203 2.92 9.68 13.79
N PHE A 204 1.70 10.07 13.40
CA PHE A 204 0.77 10.80 14.25
C PHE A 204 -0.17 9.80 14.91
N ARG A 205 0.15 9.42 16.15
CA ARG A 205 -0.69 8.59 17.01
C ARG A 205 -1.32 9.42 18.10
#